data_AF-A0A948CRI4-F1
#
_entry.id   AF-A0A948CRI4-F1
#
_cell.length_a   1.000
_cell.length_b   1.000
_cell.length_c   1.000
_cell.angle_alpha   90.00
_cell.angle_beta   90.00
_cell.angle_gamma   90.00
#
_symmetry.space_group_name_H-M   'P 1'
#
loop_
_entity.id
_entity.type
_entity.pdbx_description
1 polymer ?
#
loop_
_entity_poly.entity_id
_entity_poly.type
_entity_poly.pdbx_seq_one_letter_code
_entity_poly.pdbx_strand_id
1 'polypeptide(L)' 'MIITTLPISRLKRELNRVLRTLARNRVDVYVITRKGQPVVYLLSVNHYENLLAEMDKLAEQLERLDIDDSI' A
#
# COMPACT_ATOMS: atom_id res chain seq x y z
N MET A 1 2.27 -10.24 -3.76
CA MET A 1 2.19 -8.77 -3.84
C MET A 1 2.97 -8.28 -5.05
N ILE A 2 2.29 -7.69 -6.04
CA ILE A 2 2.85 -7.12 -7.27
C ILE A 2 3.02 -5.62 -7.09
N ILE A 3 4.28 -5.16 -7.09
CA ILE A 3 4.62 -3.75 -6.92
C ILE A 3 5.21 -3.22 -8.23
N THR A 4 4.82 -2.00 -8.62
CA THR A 4 5.40 -1.31 -9.77
C THR A 4 5.86 0.08 -9.38
N THR A 5 7.00 0.53 -9.91
CA THR A 5 7.50 1.90 -9.68
C THR A 5 7.20 2.81 -10.86
N LEU A 6 6.83 4.06 -10.60
CA LEU A 6 6.62 5.09 -11.63
C LEU A 6 7.23 6.43 -11.19
N PRO A 7 8.13 7.03 -12.00
CA PRO A 7 8.59 8.39 -11.72
C PRO A 7 7.43 9.40 -11.75
N ILE A 8 7.43 10.34 -10.82
CA ILE A 8 6.37 11.36 -10.68
C ILE A 8 6.19 12.20 -11.96
N SER A 9 7.26 12.39 -12.74
CA SER A 9 7.22 13.09 -14.03
C SER A 9 6.33 12.40 -15.06
N ARG A 10 6.16 11.08 -14.96
CA ARG A 10 5.32 10.28 -15.87
C ARG A 10 3.88 10.14 -15.37
N LEU A 11 3.64 10.32 -14.07
CA LEU A 11 2.35 10.07 -13.44
C LEU A 11 1.21 10.83 -14.11
N LYS A 12 1.37 12.13 -14.39
CA LYS A 12 0.30 12.94 -15.00
C LYS A 12 -0.20 12.35 -16.34
N ARG A 13 0.72 11.85 -17.18
CA ARG A 13 0.40 11.27 -18.49
C ARG A 13 -0.17 9.87 -18.39
N GLU A 14 0.23 9.12 -17.36
CA GLU A 14 -0.11 7.71 -17.21
C GLU A 14 -1.19 7.45 -16.16
N LEU A 15 -1.73 8.50 -15.51
CA LEU A 15 -2.65 8.40 -14.39
C LEU A 15 -3.86 7.50 -14.72
N ASN A 16 -4.51 7.72 -15.86
CA ASN A 16 -5.64 6.89 -16.29
C ASN A 16 -5.28 5.41 -16.49
N ARG A 17 -4.04 5.11 -16.91
CA ARG A 17 -3.57 3.73 -17.01
C ARG A 17 -3.32 3.17 -15.62
N VAL A 18 -2.65 3.91 -14.74
CA VAL A 18 -2.37 3.51 -13.36
C VAL A 18 -3.68 3.16 -12.63
N LEU A 19 -4.67 4.06 -12.66
CA LEU A 19 -5.97 3.84 -12.02
C LEU A 19 -6.69 2.61 -12.56
N ARG A 20 -6.70 2.39 -13.89
CA ARG A 20 -7.31 1.20 -14.49
C ARG A 20 -6.57 -0.09 -14.14
N THR A 21 -5.25 -0.05 -13.99
CA THR A 21 -4.47 -1.21 -13.57
C THR A 21 -4.77 -1.57 -12.12
N LEU A 22 -4.82 -0.58 -11.23
CA LEU A 22 -5.19 -0.74 -9.82
C LEU A 22 -6.62 -1.26 -9.67
N ALA A 23 -7.58 -0.69 -10.41
CA ALA A 23 -8.98 -1.12 -10.36
C ALA A 23 -9.19 -2.56 -10.84
N ARG A 24 -8.28 -3.09 -11.68
CA ARG A 24 -8.31 -4.47 -12.17
C ARG A 24 -7.47 -5.42 -11.30
N ASN A 25 -6.92 -4.96 -10.18
CA ASN A 25 -6.04 -5.72 -9.29
C ASN A 25 -4.88 -6.43 -10.02
N ARG A 26 -4.35 -5.82 -11.10
CA ARG A 26 -3.20 -6.37 -11.83
C ARG A 26 -1.86 -5.98 -11.20
N VAL A 27 -1.89 -4.94 -10.38
CA VAL A 27 -0.78 -4.43 -9.56
C VAL A 27 -1.42 -4.07 -8.24
N ASP A 28 -0.79 -4.46 -7.14
CA ASP A 28 -1.29 -4.17 -5.79
C ASP A 28 -0.93 -2.73 -5.40
N VAL A 29 0.31 -2.32 -5.71
CA VAL A 29 0.84 -1.00 -5.34
C VAL A 29 1.67 -0.38 -6.47
N TYR A 30 1.39 0.88 -6.78
CA TYR A 30 2.28 1.76 -7.54
C TYR A 30 3.09 2.65 -6.60
N VAL A 31 4.41 2.48 -6.58
CA VAL A 31 5.33 3.35 -5.86
C VAL A 31 5.70 4.52 -6.77
N ILE A 32 5.22 5.72 -6.43
CA ILE A 32 5.58 6.94 -7.13
C ILE A 32 6.90 7.46 -6.57
N THR A 33 7.86 7.72 -7.45
CA THR A 33 9.20 8.15 -7.06
C THR A 33 9.55 9.55 -7.57
N ARG A 34 10.37 10.28 -6.80
CA ARG A 34 11.00 11.54 -7.20
C ARG A 34 12.50 11.42 -6.97
N LYS A 35 13.32 11.62 -8.01
CA LYS A 35 14.78 11.41 -7.96
C LYS A 35 15.16 10.03 -7.42
N GLY A 36 14.41 8.99 -7.81
CA GLY A 36 14.63 7.61 -7.36
C GLY A 36 14.09 7.27 -5.97
N GLN A 37 13.68 8.27 -5.17
CA GLN A 37 13.16 8.06 -3.83
C GLN A 37 11.63 7.92 -3.85
N PRO A 38 11.04 6.96 -3.11
CA PRO A 38 9.59 6.88 -2.92
C PRO A 38 9.03 8.17 -2.31
N VAL A 39 7.91 8.64 -2.83
CA VAL A 39 7.21 9.82 -2.29
C VAL A 39 5.74 9.57 -2.01
N VAL A 40 5.09 8.68 -2.77
CA VAL A 40 3.68 8.33 -2.60
C VAL A 40 3.47 6.87 -3.02
N TYR A 41 2.57 6.17 -2.34
CA TYR A 41 2.10 4.84 -2.72
C TYR A 41 0.66 4.97 -3.21
N LEU A 42 0.38 4.45 -4.40
CA LEU A 42 -0.98 4.37 -4.94
C LEU A 42 -1.44 2.92 -4.90
N LEU A 43 -2.60 2.70 -4.30
CA LEU A 43 -3.24 1.41 -4.13
C LEU A 43 -4.74 1.54 -4.32
N SER A 44 -5.45 0.44 -4.52
CA SER A 44 -6.92 0.46 -4.51
C SER A 44 -7.44 0.72 -3.10
N VAL A 45 -8.63 1.33 -2.99
CA VAL A 45 -9.27 1.61 -1.69
C VAL A 45 -9.47 0.32 -0.91
N ASN A 46 -9.99 -0.72 -1.56
CA ASN A 46 -10.18 -2.03 -0.92
C ASN A 46 -8.87 -2.62 -0.37
N HIS A 47 -7.76 -2.46 -1.10
CA HIS A 47 -6.46 -2.95 -0.63
C HIS A 47 -5.98 -2.16 0.60
N TYR A 48 -6.21 -0.85 0.62
CA TYR A 48 -5.88 -0.01 1.77
C TYR A 48 -6.71 -0.38 3.00
N GLU A 49 -8.02 -0.55 2.85
CA GLU A 49 -8.92 -0.93 3.94
C GLU A 49 -8.57 -2.31 4.50
N ASN A 50 -8.26 -3.28 3.64
CA ASN A 50 -7.82 -4.60 4.07
C ASN A 50 -6.50 -4.53 4.86
N LEU A 51 -5.54 -3.72 4.39
CA LEU A 51 -4.27 -3.54 5.08
C LEU A 51 -4.47 -2.92 6.47
N LEU A 52 -5.34 -1.91 6.60
CA LEU A 52 -5.68 -1.34 7.90
C LEU A 52 -6.29 -2.38 8.84
N ALA A 53 -7.27 -3.16 8.36
CA ALA A 53 -7.91 -4.20 9.16
C ALA A 53 -6.93 -5.30 9.59
N GLU A 54 -5.93 -5.62 8.76
CA GLU A 54 -4.85 -6.55 9.12
C GLU A 54 -3.92 -5.94 10.17
N MET A 55 -3.57 -4.65 10.05
CA MET A 55 -2.74 -3.96 11.03
C MET A 55 -3.42 -3.85 12.39
N ASP A 56 -4.72 -3.54 12.43
CA ASP A 56 -5.49 -3.48 13.68
C ASP A 56 -5.50 -4.82 14.40
N LYS A 57 -5.71 -5.93 13.67
CA LYS A 57 -5.65 -7.28 14.25
C LYS A 57 -4.27 -7.62 14.79
N LEU A 58 -3.20 -7.21 14.09
CA LEU A 58 -1.83 -7.42 14.55
C LEU A 58 -1.52 -6.62 15.82
N ALA A 59 -2.02 -5.38 15.90
CA ALA A 59 -1.89 -4.56 17.10
C ALA A 59 -2.60 -5.21 18.30
N GLU A 60 -3.84 -5.67 18.12
CA GLU A 60 -4.57 -6.39 19.18
C GLU A 60 -3.86 -7.68 19.63
N GLN A 61 -3.22 -8.40 18.71
CA GLN A 61 -2.46 -9.60 19.05
C GLN A 61 -1.20 -9.27 19.87
N LEU A 62 -0.50 -8.19 19.50
CA LEU A 62 0.70 -7.74 20.20
C LEU A 62 0.36 -7.30 21.64
N GLU A 63 -0.72 -6.54 21.81
CA GLU A 63 -1.18 -6.13 23.15
C GLU A 63 -1.48 -7.32 24.06
N ARG A 64 -2.04 -8.41 23.51
CA ARG A 64 -2.30 -9.64 24.29
C ARG A 64 -1.01 -10.36 24.69
N LEU A 65 -0.03 -10.41 23.79
CA LEU A 65 1.28 -11.02 24.06
C LEU A 65 2.05 -10.25 25.16
N ASP A 66 2.04 -8.92 25.11
CA ASP A 66 2.71 -8.09 26.14
C ASP A 66 2.08 -8.27 27.54
N ILE A 67 0.78 -8.57 27.63
CA ILE A 67 0.11 -8.87 28.89
C ILE A 67 0.56 -10.23 29.45
N ASP A 68 0.66 -11.25 28.62
CA ASP A 68 1.07 -12.60 29.06
C ASP A 68 2.53 -12.66 29.52
N ASP A 69 3.43 -11.83 28.96
CA ASP A 69 4.84 -11.73 29.39
C ASP A 69 5.03 -10.88 30.67
N SER A 70 3.98 -10.22 31.17
CA SER A 70 4.01 -9.33 32.35
C SER A 70 3.47 -9.99 33.64
N ILE A 71 3.09 -11.27 33.60
CA ILE A 71 2.54 -12.06 34.73
C ILE A 71 3.53 -13.17 35.11
#